data_AF-B8J7D7-F1
#
_entry.id   AF-B8J7D7-F1
#
_cell.length_a   1.000
_cell.length_b   1.000
_cell.length_c   1.000
_cell.angle_alpha   90.00
_cell.angle_beta   90.00
_cell.angle_gamma   90.00
#
_symmetry.space_group_name_H-M   'P 1'
#
loop_
_entity.id
_entity.type
_entity.pdbx_description
1 polymer ?
#
loop_
_entity_poly.entity_id
_entity_poly.type
_entity_poly.pdbx_seq_one_letter_code
_entity_poly.pdbx_strand_id
1 'polypeptide(L)'
;MQTAPPPPSVLLLAHPTPASEDLFADLARREDLCLLRVATAAAANRTIDEMPVALVVTCPEVPVAAVESVLSHLERARPGTPVLAVRPRQPPEPAGWGERGVAVLRLPLLAGVLSRSIDVVLGMKRLG
;
A
#
# COMPACT_ATOMS: atom_id res chain seq x y z
N MET A 1 31.55 7.62 -6.47
CA MET A 1 30.64 6.48 -6.76
C MET A 1 29.27 6.90 -6.26
N GLN A 2 28.31 7.21 -7.13
CA GLN A 2 26.93 7.43 -6.69
C GLN A 2 26.34 6.07 -6.37
N THR A 3 26.15 5.78 -5.08
CA THR A 3 25.33 4.65 -4.65
C THR A 3 23.93 4.85 -5.20
N ALA A 4 23.37 3.83 -5.85
CA ALA A 4 21.99 3.86 -6.29
C ALA A 4 21.07 4.23 -5.11
N PRO A 5 20.01 5.03 -5.33
CA PRO A 5 19.07 5.34 -4.26
C PRO A 5 18.47 4.04 -3.70
N PRO A 6 18.19 3.98 -2.39
CA PRO A 6 17.59 2.78 -1.80
C PRO A 6 16.20 2.51 -2.42
N PRO A 7 15.80 1.22 -2.52
CA PRO A 7 14.45 0.87 -2.96
C PRO A 7 13.37 1.57 -2.13
N PRO A 8 12.28 2.06 -2.75
CA PRO A 8 11.18 2.66 -2.01
C PRO A 8 10.48 1.63 -1.10
N SER A 9 10.20 2.04 0.14
CA SER A 9 9.49 1.20 1.11
C SER A 9 7.99 1.22 0.85
N VAL A 10 7.38 0.04 0.69
CA VAL A 10 5.93 -0.14 0.55
C VAL A 10 5.41 -0.88 1.77
N LEU A 11 4.53 -0.22 2.52
CA LEU A 11 3.90 -0.78 3.70
C LEU A 11 2.59 -1.47 3.33
N LEU A 12 2.55 -2.78 3.49
CA LEU A 12 1.40 -3.65 3.27
C LEU A 12 0.66 -3.84 4.61
N LEU A 13 -0.50 -3.20 4.75
CA LEU A 13 -1.44 -3.50 5.82
C LEU A 13 -2.34 -4.67 5.35
N ALA A 14 -2.05 -5.87 5.87
CA ALA A 14 -2.69 -7.10 5.44
C ALA A 14 -2.59 -8.18 6.52
N HIS A 15 -3.66 -8.94 6.73
CA HIS A 15 -3.59 -10.14 7.55
C HIS A 15 -2.91 -11.27 6.76
N PRO A 16 -2.19 -12.20 7.40
CA PRO A 16 -1.69 -13.40 6.74
C PRO A 16 -2.86 -14.33 6.40
N THR A 17 -3.29 -14.30 5.14
CA THR A 17 -4.38 -15.15 4.62
C THR A 17 -3.99 -15.64 3.22
N PRO A 18 -4.50 -16.79 2.75
CA PRO A 18 -4.21 -17.25 1.39
C PRO A 18 -4.54 -16.20 0.31
N ALA A 19 -5.66 -15.49 0.48
CA ALA A 19 -6.07 -14.44 -0.47
C ALA A 19 -5.08 -13.26 -0.53
N SER A 20 -4.49 -12.87 0.60
CA SER A 20 -3.47 -11.81 0.63
C SER A 20 -2.10 -12.31 0.17
N GLU A 21 -1.75 -13.58 0.40
CA GLU A 21 -0.55 -14.17 -0.21
C GLU A 21 -0.65 -14.17 -1.75
N ASP A 22 -1.77 -14.62 -2.29
CA ASP A 22 -2.00 -14.66 -3.74
C ASP A 22 -1.95 -13.27 -4.36
N LEU A 23 -2.51 -12.26 -3.68
CA LEU A 23 -2.48 -10.87 -4.11
C LEU A 23 -1.05 -10.31 -4.18
N PHE A 24 -0.15 -10.78 -3.30
CA PHE A 24 1.22 -10.29 -3.19
C PHE A 24 2.27 -11.19 -3.84
N ALA A 25 1.87 -12.33 -4.43
CA ALA A 25 2.79 -13.28 -5.04
C ALA A 25 3.71 -12.67 -6.11
N ASP A 26 3.21 -11.70 -6.87
CA ASP A 26 4.00 -10.94 -7.86
C ASP A 26 4.92 -9.92 -7.19
N LEU A 27 4.49 -9.29 -6.09
CA LEU A 27 5.28 -8.30 -5.36
C LEU A 27 6.46 -8.96 -4.63
N ALA A 28 6.28 -10.17 -4.12
CA ALA A 28 7.34 -10.90 -3.41
C ALA A 28 8.60 -11.15 -4.27
N ARG A 29 8.49 -11.04 -5.60
CA ARG A 29 9.60 -11.19 -6.56
C ARG A 29 10.26 -9.87 -6.95
N ARG A 30 9.79 -8.73 -6.42
CA ARG A 30 10.29 -7.39 -6.72
C ARG A 30 11.44 -7.04 -5.78
N GLU A 31 12.66 -7.06 -6.30
CA GLU A 31 13.87 -6.65 -5.55
C GLU A 31 14.09 -5.13 -5.55
N ASP A 32 13.38 -4.42 -6.42
CA ASP A 32 13.39 -2.96 -6.54
C ASP A 32 12.41 -2.27 -5.58
N LEU A 33 11.77 -3.01 -4.67
CA LEU A 33 10.89 -2.52 -3.62
C LEU A 33 11.34 -3.07 -2.26
N CYS A 34 11.24 -2.27 -1.22
CA CYS A 34 11.34 -2.75 0.16
C CYS A 34 9.93 -3.01 0.70
N LEU A 35 9.51 -4.28 0.78
CA LEU A 35 8.17 -4.64 1.24
C LEU A 35 8.13 -4.87 2.76
N LEU A 36 7.24 -4.14 3.43
CA LEU A 36 7.03 -4.25 4.87
C LEU A 36 5.59 -4.68 5.10
N ARG A 37 5.36 -5.81 5.77
CA ARG A 37 4.01 -6.30 6.02
C ARG A 37 3.66 -6.22 7.49
N VAL A 38 2.48 -5.66 7.77
CA VAL A 38 1.92 -5.53 9.12
C VAL A 38 0.46 -5.93 9.11
N ALA A 39 0.02 -6.56 10.20
CA ALA A 39 -1.36 -7.04 10.32
C ALA A 39 -2.31 -6.02 10.98
N THR A 40 -1.79 -4.97 11.62
CA THR A 40 -2.61 -4.05 12.42
C THR A 40 -2.30 -2.59 12.10
N ALA A 41 -3.30 -1.71 12.26
CA ALA A 41 -3.11 -0.26 12.14
C ALA A 41 -2.08 0.28 13.14
N ALA A 42 -2.03 -0.27 14.36
CA ALA A 42 -1.05 0.13 15.36
C ALA A 42 0.39 -0.20 14.92
N ALA A 43 0.62 -1.36 14.30
CA ALA A 43 1.91 -1.71 13.74
C ALA A 43 2.24 -0.84 12.53
N ALA A 44 1.26 -0.57 11.65
CA ALA A 44 1.43 0.34 10.53
C ALA A 44 1.87 1.74 10.96
N ASN A 45 1.21 2.31 11.98
CA ASN A 45 1.54 3.63 12.51
C ASN A 45 2.96 3.69 13.07
N ARG A 46 3.39 2.65 13.82
CA ARG A 46 4.78 2.56 14.29
C ARG A 46 5.78 2.49 13.14
N THR A 47 5.52 1.68 12.12
CA THR A 47 6.38 1.61 10.94
C THR A 47 6.48 2.95 10.22
N ILE A 48 5.37 3.68 10.10
CA ILE A 48 5.34 5.03 9.53
C ILE A 48 6.25 5.98 10.34
N ASP A 49 6.23 5.90 11.67
CA ASP A 49 7.06 6.75 12.53
C ASP A 49 8.55 6.40 12.43
N GLU A 50 8.87 5.11 12.34
CA GLU A 50 10.24 4.60 12.41
C GLU A 50 11.03 4.73 11.10
N MET A 51 10.35 4.73 9.94
CA MET A 51 11.06 4.70 8.66
C MET A 51 10.31 5.38 7.50
N PRO A 52 11.02 5.84 6.45
CA PRO A 52 10.39 6.43 5.28
C PRO A 52 9.56 5.39 4.51
N VAL A 53 8.23 5.54 4.58
CA VAL A 53 7.25 4.81 3.78
C VAL A 53 6.89 5.64 2.56
N ALA A 54 7.07 5.06 1.36
CA ALA A 54 6.77 5.73 0.09
C ALA A 54 5.33 5.47 -0.38
N LEU A 55 4.72 4.36 0.05
CA LEU A 55 3.35 3.98 -0.29
C LEU A 55 2.78 3.05 0.79
N VAL A 56 1.50 3.21 1.12
CA VAL A 56 0.75 2.24 1.93
C VAL A 56 -0.24 1.49 1.05
N VAL A 57 -0.23 0.16 1.09
CA VAL A 57 -1.22 -0.70 0.43
C VAL A 57 -2.08 -1.37 1.50
N THR A 58 -3.40 -1.27 1.37
CA THR A 58 -4.34 -1.91 2.32
C THR A 58 -5.11 -3.02 1.63
N CYS A 59 -5.26 -4.17 2.29
CA CYS A 59 -5.94 -5.33 1.73
C CYS A 59 -7.47 -5.32 1.98
N PRO A 60 -8.23 -6.10 1.19
CA PRO A 60 -9.70 -6.13 1.25
C PRO A 60 -10.26 -6.42 2.64
N GLU A 61 -9.61 -7.32 3.39
CA GLU A 61 -10.02 -7.75 4.73
C GLU A 61 -9.74 -6.71 5.82
N VAL A 62 -8.94 -5.68 5.52
CA VAL A 62 -8.62 -4.62 6.48
C VAL A 62 -9.86 -3.74 6.66
N PRO A 63 -10.38 -3.58 7.90
CA PRO A 63 -11.54 -2.75 8.16
C PRO A 63 -11.32 -1.30 7.72
N VAL A 64 -12.37 -0.63 7.24
CA VAL A 64 -12.34 0.79 6.86
C VAL A 64 -11.81 1.65 8.01
N ALA A 65 -12.28 1.42 9.24
CA ALA A 65 -11.82 2.15 10.42
C ALA A 65 -10.31 1.99 10.70
N ALA A 66 -9.72 0.84 10.37
CA ALA A 66 -8.27 0.65 10.50
C ALA A 66 -7.52 1.46 9.44
N VAL A 67 -8.03 1.54 8.22
CA VAL A 67 -7.46 2.39 7.16
C VAL A 67 -7.60 3.87 7.51
N GLU A 68 -8.75 4.30 7.99
CA GLU A 68 -8.98 5.67 8.50
C GLU A 68 -7.95 6.05 9.57
N SER A 69 -7.71 5.15 10.53
CA SER A 69 -6.72 5.37 11.58
C SER A 69 -5.31 5.58 11.02
N VAL A 70 -4.92 4.80 10.00
CA VAL A 70 -3.62 4.94 9.32
C VAL A 70 -3.57 6.23 8.50
N LEU A 71 -4.64 6.58 7.78
CA LEU A 71 -4.71 7.82 7.00
C LEU A 71 -4.55 9.06 7.89
N SER A 72 -5.27 9.12 9.00
CA SER A 72 -5.16 10.24 9.95
C SER A 72 -3.79 10.29 10.65
N HIS A 73 -3.06 9.17 10.68
CA HIS A 73 -1.68 9.14 11.13
C HIS A 73 -0.71 9.64 10.06
N LEU A 74 -0.85 9.16 8.82
CA LEU A 74 -0.07 9.60 7.67
C LEU A 74 -0.17 11.11 7.44
N GLU A 75 -1.35 11.69 7.52
CA GLU A 75 -1.55 13.14 7.32
C GLU A 75 -0.71 13.99 8.28
N ARG A 76 -0.45 13.47 9.49
CA ARG A 76 0.37 14.16 10.50
C ARG A 76 1.84 13.81 10.39
N ALA A 77 2.16 12.52 10.22
CA ALA A 77 3.53 12.03 10.26
C ALA A 77 4.27 12.18 8.93
N ARG A 78 3.56 11.95 7.81
CA ARG A 78 4.11 11.92 6.45
C ARG A 78 3.09 12.43 5.41
N PRO A 79 2.76 13.73 5.43
CA PRO A 79 1.77 14.30 4.53
C PRO A 79 2.16 14.06 3.07
N GLY A 80 1.16 13.71 2.23
CA GLY A 80 1.35 13.42 0.81
C GLY A 80 1.78 11.97 0.50
N THR A 81 1.96 11.11 1.50
CA THR A 81 2.21 9.67 1.26
C THR A 81 0.97 9.04 0.64
N PRO A 82 1.05 8.46 -0.57
CA PRO A 82 -0.11 7.87 -1.23
C PRO A 82 -0.57 6.59 -0.54
N VAL A 83 -1.88 6.33 -0.61
CA VAL A 83 -2.48 5.09 -0.13
C VAL A 83 -3.22 4.40 -1.27
N LEU A 84 -2.98 3.10 -1.43
CA LEU A 84 -3.63 2.23 -2.38
C LEU A 84 -4.50 1.21 -1.63
N ALA A 85 -5.81 1.36 -1.70
CA ALA A 85 -6.74 0.45 -1.04
C ALA A 85 -7.29 -0.59 -2.00
N VAL A 86 -7.01 -1.87 -1.74
CA VAL A 86 -7.63 -2.98 -2.46
C VAL A 86 -8.96 -3.30 -1.79
N ARG A 87 -10.05 -3.25 -2.57
CA ARG A 87 -11.42 -3.41 -2.06
C ARG A 87 -12.26 -4.35 -2.91
N PRO A 88 -13.25 -5.03 -2.33
CA PRO A 88 -14.26 -5.73 -3.12
C PRO A 88 -15.04 -4.75 -4.01
N ARG A 89 -15.70 -5.25 -5.07
CA ARG A 89 -16.51 -4.41 -5.98
C ARG A 89 -17.64 -3.67 -5.27
N GLN A 90 -18.16 -4.26 -4.20
CA GLN A 90 -19.19 -3.73 -3.33
C GLN A 90 -18.68 -3.93 -1.89
N PRO A 91 -18.81 -2.98 -0.96
CA PRO A 91 -19.60 -1.73 -0.98
C PRO A 91 -18.93 -0.53 -1.67
N PRO A 92 -19.64 0.62 -1.82
CA PRO A 92 -19.07 1.89 -2.27
C PRO A 92 -17.84 2.31 -1.48
N GLU A 93 -17.02 3.15 -2.11
CA GLU A 93 -15.88 3.77 -1.44
C GLU A 93 -16.33 4.59 -0.23
N PRO A 94 -15.64 4.49 0.91
CA PRO A 94 -15.89 5.41 2.02
C PRO A 94 -15.72 6.86 1.57
N ALA A 95 -16.62 7.74 2.01
CA ALA A 95 -16.60 9.15 1.62
C ALA A 95 -15.28 9.82 2.05
N GLY A 96 -14.75 10.71 1.21
CA GLY A 96 -13.54 11.50 1.50
C GLY A 96 -12.21 10.82 1.20
N TRP A 97 -12.19 9.53 0.81
CA TRP A 97 -10.96 8.83 0.46
C TRP A 97 -10.21 9.45 -0.72
N GLY A 98 -10.90 9.75 -1.81
CA GLY A 98 -10.30 10.43 -2.96
C GLY A 98 -9.68 11.79 -2.61
N GLU A 99 -10.33 12.59 -1.75
CA GLU A 99 -9.82 13.91 -1.31
C GLU A 99 -8.56 13.79 -0.44
N ARG A 100 -8.39 12.66 0.25
CA ARG A 100 -7.25 12.35 1.11
C ARG A 100 -6.12 11.59 0.38
N GLY A 101 -6.20 11.51 -0.95
CA GLY A 101 -5.16 10.88 -1.77
C GLY A 101 -5.17 9.35 -1.74
N VAL A 102 -6.33 8.74 -1.44
CA VAL A 102 -6.50 7.29 -1.50
C VAL A 102 -6.95 6.88 -2.91
N ALA A 103 -6.17 6.01 -3.55
CA ALA A 103 -6.57 5.34 -4.78
C ALA A 103 -7.16 3.97 -4.46
N VAL A 104 -8.29 3.60 -5.08
CA VAL A 104 -8.97 2.32 -4.83
C VAL A 104 -8.82 1.36 -6.01
N LEU A 105 -8.28 0.17 -5.74
CA LEU A 105 -8.27 -0.96 -6.66
C LEU A 105 -9.40 -1.92 -6.34
N ARG A 106 -10.26 -2.20 -7.31
CA ARG A 106 -11.42 -3.09 -7.12
C ARG A 106 -11.11 -4.50 -7.57
N LEU A 107 -11.32 -5.46 -6.67
CA LEU A 107 -11.26 -6.88 -6.98
C LEU A 107 -12.31 -7.30 -8.04
N PRO A 108 -12.14 -8.43 -8.74
CA PRO A 108 -10.90 -9.21 -8.83
C PRO A 108 -9.82 -8.41 -9.59
N LEU A 109 -8.58 -8.52 -9.12
CA LEU A 109 -7.43 -7.96 -9.81
C LEU A 109 -6.79 -9.03 -10.70
N LEU A 110 -6.47 -8.65 -11.93
CA LEU A 110 -5.64 -9.49 -12.80
C LEU A 110 -4.21 -9.52 -12.26
N ALA A 111 -3.49 -10.60 -12.57
CA ALA A 111 -2.07 -10.73 -12.26
C ALA A 111 -1.28 -9.48 -12.71
N GLY A 112 -0.34 -9.04 -11.88
CA GLY A 112 0.47 -7.86 -12.11
C GLY A 112 -0.26 -6.50 -12.10
N VAL A 113 -1.58 -6.43 -11.86
CA VAL A 113 -2.28 -5.13 -11.74
C VAL A 113 -1.78 -4.37 -10.51
N LEU A 114 -1.74 -5.02 -9.34
CA LEU A 114 -1.26 -4.38 -8.12
C LEU A 114 0.18 -3.87 -8.29
N SER A 115 1.07 -4.70 -8.85
CA SER A 115 2.46 -4.33 -9.13
C SER A 115 2.56 -3.10 -10.05
N ARG A 116 1.78 -3.06 -11.13
CA ARG A 116 1.75 -1.90 -12.04
C ARG A 116 1.16 -0.65 -11.39
N SER A 117 0.15 -0.80 -10.53
CA SER A 117 -0.41 0.33 -9.80
C SER A 117 0.60 0.94 -8.84
N ILE A 118 1.43 0.10 -8.19
CA ILE A 118 2.56 0.58 -7.38
C ILE A 118 3.56 1.35 -8.26
N ASP A 119 3.92 0.82 -9.43
CA ASP A 119 4.84 1.51 -10.36
C ASP A 119 4.31 2.91 -10.73
N VAL A 120 3.02 3.01 -11.06
CA VAL A 120 2.38 4.28 -11.43
C VAL A 120 2.36 5.27 -10.26
N VAL A 121 1.95 4.81 -9.08
CA VAL A 121 1.86 5.67 -7.89
C VAL A 121 3.24 6.16 -7.45
N LEU A 122 4.27 5.32 -7.55
CA LEU A 122 5.65 5.66 -7.20
C LEU A 122 6.42 6.34 -8.34
N GLY A 123 5.83 6.50 -9.53
CA GLY A 123 6.49 7.08 -10.70
C GLY A 123 7.68 6.24 -11.21
N MET A 124 7.68 4.94 -10.96
CA MET A 124 8.76 4.04 -11.34
C MET A 124 8.73 3.77 -12.85
N LYS A 125 9.88 3.92 -13.52
CA LYS A 125 10.05 3.48 -14.91
C LYS A 125 10.36 1.99 -14.88
N ARG A 126 9.58 1.16 -15.57
CA ARG A 126 9.94 -0.24 -15.79
C ARG A 126 11.30 -0.29 -16.46
N LEU A 127 12.30 -0.84 -15.75
CA LEU A 127 13.44 -1.45 -16.40
C LEU A 127 12.88 -2.70 -17.08
N GLY A 128 12.70 -2.61 -18.40
CA GLY A 128 12.18 -3.69 -19.23
C GLY A 128 13.13 -4.87 -19.31
#